data_AF-C3ZQP5-F1
#
_entry.id   AF-C3ZQP5-F1
#
_cell.length_a   1.000
_cell.length_b   1.000
_cell.length_c   1.000
_cell.angle_alpha   90.00
_cell.angle_beta   90.00
_cell.angle_gamma   90.00
#
_symmetry.space_group_name_H-M   'P 1'
#
loop_
_entity.id
_entity.type
_entity.pdbx_description
1 polymer ?
#
loop_
_entity_poly.entity_id
_entity_poly.type
_entity_poly.pdbx_seq_one_letter_code
_entity_poly.pdbx_strand_id
1 'polypeptide(L)'
;MYQVAVSGEERNNKLFSNCSKRSIYKVLSAKHSLCFVEPQKSLCGNYRVEEGEDCDPGHLGNKNTDPCCTGECKFKGNAVCSDNNSPCCLNCTFAPSSHVCRKPAPPEDDATCKQAAYFCSYMYSLMHVECIIDECKAETFSCCCSGQCRNGTCMPFCESRGLQSCLCQNVSESCNVCCMNMSHPQGMCKPYQETPQAELKWQQAGKPCIQGYCNMEGKCEKQAQDLVNRFWDIIQWISPDKIAETMAANIVGTVLILSLMFWVPCGCLVHVVVRTQ
;
A
#
# COMPACT_ATOMS: atom_id res chain seq x y z
N MET A 1 -10.00 4.95 -0.61
CA MET A 1 -10.45 3.72 -1.31
C MET A 1 -10.49 3.95 -2.81
N TYR A 2 -9.36 4.39 -3.37
CA TYR A 2 -9.21 4.35 -4.82
C TYR A 2 -8.88 2.91 -5.21
N GLN A 3 -9.38 2.43 -6.35
CA GLN A 3 -9.23 1.02 -6.72
C GLN A 3 -7.80 0.65 -7.14
N VAL A 4 -6.90 1.63 -7.13
CA VAL A 4 -5.55 1.46 -7.62
C VAL A 4 -4.54 2.21 -6.76
N ALA A 5 -3.27 1.83 -6.90
CA ALA A 5 -2.16 2.43 -6.18
C ALA A 5 -2.12 3.95 -6.41
N VAL A 6 -1.93 4.68 -5.32
CA VAL A 6 -1.77 6.14 -5.29
C VAL A 6 -0.41 6.47 -4.70
N SER A 7 0.19 7.59 -5.11
CA SER A 7 1.53 7.97 -4.64
C SER A 7 1.58 8.29 -3.15
N GLY A 8 0.45 8.63 -2.51
CA GLY A 8 0.40 8.99 -1.10
C GLY A 8 0.78 10.45 -0.81
N GLU A 9 1.18 11.19 -1.84
CA GLU A 9 1.63 12.58 -1.77
C GLU A 9 0.46 13.56 -1.59
N GLU A 10 -0.70 13.23 -2.15
CA GLU A 10 -1.86 14.12 -2.13
C GLU A 10 -2.61 14.07 -0.80
N ARG A 11 -3.15 15.21 -0.36
CA ARG A 11 -3.90 15.33 0.91
C ARG A 11 -5.01 14.29 1.04
N ASN A 12 -5.71 13.99 -0.04
CA ASN A 12 -6.82 13.05 -0.05
C ASN A 12 -6.39 11.59 -0.06
N ASN A 13 -5.12 11.27 -0.30
CA ASN A 13 -4.62 9.89 -0.17
C ASN A 13 -4.64 9.43 1.29
N LYS A 14 -4.60 10.36 2.24
CA LYS A 14 -4.65 10.11 3.70
C LYS A 14 -6.06 10.12 4.27
N LEU A 15 -7.08 10.37 3.44
CA LEU A 15 -8.46 10.58 3.89
C LEU A 15 -9.44 9.65 3.16
N PHE A 16 -10.45 9.17 3.90
CA PHE A 16 -11.58 8.49 3.29
C PHE A 16 -12.55 9.49 2.64
N SER A 17 -13.05 9.15 1.45
CA SER A 17 -14.14 9.89 0.79
C SER A 17 -15.46 9.75 1.56
N ASN A 18 -16.41 10.66 1.31
CA ASN A 18 -17.74 10.61 1.93
C ASN A 18 -18.49 9.31 1.63
N CYS A 19 -18.33 8.76 0.42
CA CYS A 19 -18.91 7.47 0.05
C CYS A 19 -18.33 6.32 0.89
N SER A 20 -17.00 6.32 1.07
CA SER A 20 -16.30 5.32 1.89
C SER A 20 -16.76 5.42 3.34
N LYS A 21 -16.79 6.63 3.91
CA LYS A 21 -17.25 6.88 5.29
C LYS A 21 -18.67 6.39 5.52
N ARG A 22 -19.61 6.67 4.61
CA ARG A 22 -20.99 6.18 4.69
C ARG A 22 -21.08 4.66 4.67
N SER A 23 -20.30 4.01 3.80
CA SER A 23 -20.27 2.54 3.71
C SER A 23 -19.69 1.91 4.96
N ILE A 24 -18.55 2.42 5.44
CA ILE A 24 -17.89 1.97 6.68
C ILE A 24 -18.84 2.13 7.87
N TYR A 25 -19.49 3.29 8.00
CA TYR A 25 -20.44 3.56 9.07
C TYR A 25 -21.57 2.52 9.13
N LYS A 26 -22.20 2.20 7.99
CA LYS A 26 -23.28 1.18 7.95
C LYS A 26 -22.82 -0.17 8.50
N VAL A 27 -21.60 -0.60 8.16
CA VAL A 27 -21.05 -1.87 8.64
C VAL A 27 -20.76 -1.80 10.13
N LEU A 28 -20.12 -0.73 10.60
CA LEU A 28 -19.80 -0.53 12.01
C LEU A 28 -21.08 -0.47 12.87
N SER A 29 -22.08 0.30 12.48
CA SER A 29 -23.36 0.40 13.21
C SER A 29 -24.04 -0.96 13.39
N ALA A 30 -23.94 -1.85 12.40
CA ALA A 30 -24.56 -3.17 12.45
C ALA A 30 -23.71 -4.24 13.17
N LYS A 31 -22.38 -4.12 13.13
CA LYS A 31 -21.48 -5.23 13.49
C LYS A 31 -20.46 -4.92 14.59
N HIS A 32 -20.28 -3.67 15.01
CA HIS A 32 -19.22 -3.33 15.99
C HIS A 32 -19.35 -4.16 17.27
N SER A 33 -20.57 -4.32 17.80
CA SER A 33 -20.83 -5.05 19.05
C SER A 33 -20.50 -6.54 19.00
N LEU A 34 -20.27 -7.12 17.83
CA LEU A 34 -19.96 -8.55 17.68
C LEU A 34 -18.51 -8.88 18.06
N CYS A 35 -17.57 -7.96 17.84
CA CYS A 35 -16.14 -8.26 18.03
C CYS A 35 -15.26 -7.06 18.37
N PHE A 36 -15.79 -5.83 18.38
CA PHE A 36 -15.01 -4.69 18.85
C PHE A 36 -14.95 -4.76 20.37
N VAL A 37 -13.73 -4.68 20.89
CA VAL A 37 -13.46 -4.54 22.31
C VAL A 37 -13.18 -3.08 22.62
N GLU A 38 -13.31 -2.70 23.89
CA GLU A 38 -12.82 -1.39 24.33
C GLU A 38 -11.34 -1.25 23.95
N PRO A 39 -10.88 -0.06 23.52
CA PRO A 39 -9.49 0.16 23.19
C PRO A 39 -8.62 -0.20 24.39
N GLN A 40 -7.85 -1.28 24.29
CA GLN A 40 -6.83 -1.56 25.27
C GLN A 40 -5.69 -0.55 25.08
N LYS A 41 -5.15 -0.03 26.18
CA LYS A 41 -4.07 0.96 26.13
C LYS A 41 -2.74 0.36 25.65
N SER A 42 -2.60 -0.95 25.80
CA SER A 42 -1.45 -1.73 25.35
C SER A 42 -1.86 -3.18 25.07
N LEU A 43 -1.20 -3.80 24.10
CA LEU A 43 -1.41 -5.17 23.66
C LEU A 43 -0.06 -5.86 23.47
N CYS A 44 0.40 -6.49 24.54
CA CYS A 44 1.65 -7.24 24.56
C CYS A 44 1.65 -8.38 23.54
N GLY A 45 2.60 -8.33 22.59
CA GLY A 45 2.81 -9.33 21.57
C GLY A 45 2.41 -8.89 20.16
N ASN A 46 2.20 -7.60 19.92
CA ASN A 46 1.91 -7.04 18.61
C ASN A 46 3.17 -6.45 17.93
N TYR A 47 4.36 -6.66 18.52
CA TYR A 47 5.66 -6.11 18.11
C TYR A 47 5.82 -4.59 18.32
N ARG A 48 4.92 -3.93 19.04
CA ARG A 48 5.00 -2.49 19.31
C ARG A 48 4.96 -2.26 20.82
N VAL A 49 5.99 -1.56 21.31
CA VAL A 49 6.05 -1.16 22.71
C VAL A 49 4.98 -0.11 22.97
N GLU A 50 4.02 -0.43 23.82
CA GLU A 50 2.91 0.44 24.20
C GLU A 50 3.02 0.86 25.69
N GLU A 51 2.04 1.64 26.19
CA GLU A 51 2.10 2.17 27.55
C GLU A 51 2.11 1.04 28.59
N GLY A 52 3.14 1.01 29.45
CA GLY A 52 3.32 0.01 30.50
C GLY A 52 4.19 -1.20 30.12
N GLU A 53 4.65 -1.28 28.88
CA GLU A 53 5.56 -2.31 28.37
C GLU A 53 7.00 -1.79 28.29
N ASP A 54 7.98 -2.66 28.53
CA ASP A 54 9.40 -2.30 28.38
C ASP A 54 9.91 -2.71 26.98
N CYS A 55 9.33 -3.77 26.44
CA CYS A 55 9.61 -4.36 25.13
C CYS A 55 8.41 -5.20 24.70
N ASP A 56 8.31 -5.55 23.41
CA ASP A 56 7.27 -6.42 22.88
C ASP A 56 7.92 -7.53 22.00
N PRO A 57 7.96 -8.79 22.46
CA PRO A 57 8.60 -9.88 21.72
C PRO A 57 7.80 -10.33 20.49
N GLY A 58 6.54 -9.92 20.41
CA GLY A 58 5.62 -10.25 19.35
C GLY A 58 4.93 -11.60 19.47
N HIS A 59 4.00 -11.79 18.52
CA HIS A 59 3.05 -12.89 18.35
C HIS A 59 2.45 -13.45 19.66
N LEU A 60 1.97 -12.53 20.51
CA LEU A 60 0.97 -12.72 21.57
C LEU A 60 1.17 -13.95 22.48
N GLY A 61 2.40 -14.13 22.99
CA GLY A 61 2.59 -14.58 24.38
C GLY A 61 3.04 -16.03 24.67
N ASN A 62 3.62 -16.80 23.75
CA ASN A 62 4.23 -18.12 24.13
C ASN A 62 5.32 -18.68 23.20
N LYS A 63 5.79 -17.92 22.21
CA LYS A 63 6.94 -18.30 21.38
C LYS A 63 8.01 -17.22 21.51
N ASN A 64 8.66 -17.18 22.68
CA ASN A 64 9.75 -16.23 22.97
C ASN A 64 10.93 -16.44 22.01
N THR A 65 10.93 -15.69 20.92
CA THR A 65 12.08 -15.61 20.00
C THR A 65 13.01 -14.44 20.34
N ASP A 66 12.54 -13.47 21.13
CA ASP A 66 13.36 -12.33 21.56
C ASP A 66 14.24 -12.71 22.76
N PRO A 67 15.59 -12.66 22.65
CA PRO A 67 16.48 -12.95 23.77
C PRO A 67 16.45 -11.85 24.85
N CYS A 68 15.97 -10.65 24.54
CA CYS A 68 15.98 -9.47 25.39
C CYS A 68 14.66 -9.22 26.10
N CYS A 69 13.57 -9.86 25.64
CA CYS A 69 12.22 -9.61 26.12
C CYS A 69 11.55 -10.88 26.65
N THR A 70 10.79 -10.75 27.73
CA THR A 70 9.95 -11.83 28.28
C THR A 70 8.57 -11.85 27.61
N GLY A 71 7.83 -12.94 27.81
CA GLY A 71 6.45 -13.06 27.29
C GLY A 71 5.45 -12.12 27.98
N GLU A 72 5.86 -11.43 29.04
CA GLU A 72 5.06 -10.44 29.77
C GLU A 72 5.42 -9.00 29.36
N CYS A 73 6.13 -8.81 28.23
CA CYS A 73 6.56 -7.51 27.73
C CYS A 73 7.45 -6.72 28.71
N LYS A 74 8.36 -7.46 29.37
CA LYS A 74 9.37 -6.93 30.28
C LYS A 74 10.77 -7.31 29.84
N PHE A 75 11.74 -6.47 30.14
CA PHE A 75 13.13 -6.78 29.84
C PHE A 75 13.59 -8.03 30.58
N LYS A 76 14.39 -8.85 29.90
CA LYS A 76 14.93 -10.09 30.43
C LYS A 76 16.34 -9.86 30.98
N GLY A 77 16.54 -10.19 32.26
CA GLY A 77 17.85 -10.07 32.91
C GLY A 77 18.33 -8.61 32.96
N ASN A 78 19.49 -8.33 32.36
CA ASN A 78 20.10 -7.00 32.31
C ASN A 78 19.84 -6.26 30.99
N ALA A 79 18.87 -6.71 30.20
CA ALA A 79 18.48 -6.03 28.96
C ALA A 79 17.99 -4.61 29.26
N VAL A 80 18.43 -3.66 28.44
CA VAL A 80 17.99 -2.24 28.52
C VAL A 80 17.25 -1.80 27.26
N CYS A 81 17.21 -2.66 26.25
CA CYS A 81 16.46 -2.49 25.00
C CYS A 81 16.20 -3.88 24.38
N SER A 82 15.37 -3.92 23.33
CA SER A 82 15.17 -5.11 22.48
C SER A 82 15.59 -4.83 21.04
N ASP A 83 16.36 -5.76 20.45
CA ASP A 83 16.76 -5.77 19.03
C ASP A 83 15.55 -5.83 18.08
N ASN A 84 14.42 -6.39 18.53
CA ASN A 84 13.20 -6.46 17.73
C ASN A 84 12.40 -5.15 17.77
N ASN A 85 12.56 -4.36 18.83
CA ASN A 85 11.75 -3.15 19.03
C ASN A 85 12.50 -1.85 18.72
N SER A 86 13.83 -1.86 18.68
CA SER A 86 14.63 -0.67 18.39
C SER A 86 15.78 -0.96 17.41
N PRO A 87 15.94 -0.18 16.33
CA PRO A 87 17.08 -0.29 15.42
C PRO A 87 18.40 0.20 16.06
N CYS A 88 18.34 0.75 17.28
CA CYS A 88 19.49 1.18 18.07
C CYS A 88 19.78 0.26 19.26
N CYS A 89 19.23 -0.95 19.24
CA CYS A 89 19.61 -2.01 20.16
C CYS A 89 20.52 -2.99 19.44
N LEU A 90 21.57 -3.45 20.14
CA LEU A 90 22.47 -4.49 19.72
C LEU A 90 22.69 -5.46 20.88
N ASN A 91 22.23 -6.69 20.74
CA ASN A 91 22.34 -7.73 21.77
C ASN A 91 21.82 -7.26 23.14
N CYS A 92 20.60 -6.74 23.18
CA CYS A 92 19.94 -6.25 24.39
C CYS A 92 20.59 -5.02 25.07
N THR A 93 21.54 -4.37 24.39
CA THR A 93 22.25 -3.18 24.88
C THR A 93 22.21 -2.05 23.87
N PHE A 94 22.32 -0.81 24.34
CA PHE A 94 22.29 0.35 23.45
C PHE A 94 23.48 0.37 22.49
N ALA A 95 23.19 0.59 21.21
CA ALA A 95 24.20 0.75 20.19
C ALA A 95 25.03 2.03 20.42
N PRO A 96 26.32 2.04 20.05
CA PRO A 96 27.16 3.22 20.15
C PRO A 96 26.71 4.31 19.19
N SER A 97 27.10 5.57 19.44
CA SER A 97 26.66 6.70 18.61
C SER A 97 27.12 6.67 17.15
N SER A 98 28.08 5.80 16.82
CA SER A 98 28.53 5.57 15.45
C SER A 98 27.69 4.53 14.69
N HIS A 99 26.73 3.88 15.35
CA HIS A 99 25.91 2.85 14.73
C HIS A 99 24.86 3.44 13.80
N VAL A 100 24.84 2.96 12.55
CA VAL A 100 23.85 3.36 11.54
C VAL A 100 22.58 2.55 11.72
N CYS A 101 21.55 3.16 12.28
CA CYS A 101 20.24 2.54 12.51
C CYS A 101 19.29 2.65 11.31
N ARG A 102 19.53 3.62 10.40
CA ARG A 102 18.81 3.72 9.13
C ARG A 102 19.74 4.22 8.04
N LYS A 103 19.84 3.47 6.94
CA LYS A 103 20.58 3.92 5.75
C LYS A 103 19.82 5.08 5.07
N PRO A 104 20.53 6.02 4.43
CA PRO A 104 19.87 7.06 3.65
C PRO A 104 19.01 6.42 2.55
N ALA A 105 17.81 6.96 2.34
CA ALA A 105 17.00 6.53 1.21
C ALA A 105 17.74 6.90 -0.09
N PRO A 106 17.74 6.03 -1.10
CA PRO A 106 18.28 6.40 -2.40
C PRO A 106 17.47 7.59 -2.96
N PRO A 107 18.06 8.49 -3.76
CA PRO A 107 17.40 9.72 -4.24
C PRO A 107 16.04 9.47 -4.90
N GLU A 108 15.91 8.36 -5.63
CA GLU A 108 14.69 7.91 -6.29
C GLU A 108 13.52 7.61 -5.34
N ASP A 109 13.80 7.17 -4.11
CA ASP A 109 12.79 6.79 -3.10
C ASP A 109 12.78 7.75 -1.89
N ASP A 110 13.53 8.85 -1.98
CA ASP A 110 13.65 9.80 -0.88
C ASP A 110 12.45 10.75 -0.82
N ALA A 111 11.35 10.26 -0.27
CA ALA A 111 10.20 11.08 0.11
C ALA A 111 10.53 12.05 1.27
N THR A 112 11.62 11.82 1.99
CA THR A 112 11.99 12.56 3.21
C THR A 112 13.40 13.11 3.09
N CYS A 113 13.53 14.28 2.48
CA CYS A 113 14.74 15.07 2.24
C CYS A 113 15.78 15.18 3.38
N LYS A 114 16.40 14.06 3.73
CA LYS A 114 17.28 13.91 4.89
C LYS A 114 18.63 13.40 4.37
N GLN A 115 19.71 14.08 4.76
CA GLN A 115 21.03 13.91 4.13
C GLN A 115 21.73 12.64 4.55
N ALA A 116 21.61 12.30 5.81
CA ALA A 116 22.50 11.36 6.44
C ALA A 116 21.82 10.01 6.68
N ALA A 117 22.66 8.99 6.77
CA ALA A 117 22.30 7.81 7.55
C ALA A 117 21.92 8.28 8.96
N TYR A 118 20.94 7.61 9.56
CA TYR A 118 20.51 7.94 10.89
C TYR A 118 21.44 7.19 11.82
N PHE A 119 21.92 7.89 12.84
CA PHE A 119 22.79 7.32 13.83
C PHE A 119 22.06 7.21 15.15
N CYS A 120 22.45 6.21 15.92
CA CYS A 120 21.98 6.09 17.29
C CYS A 120 22.52 7.24 18.11
N SER A 121 21.69 7.87 18.94
CA SER A 121 22.16 8.89 19.88
C SER A 121 21.41 8.78 21.19
N TYR A 122 22.15 9.00 22.29
CA TYR A 122 21.60 8.92 23.62
C TYR A 122 20.85 10.21 23.95
N MET A 123 19.54 10.09 24.13
CA MET A 123 18.66 11.16 24.56
C MET A 123 18.68 11.24 26.09
N TYR A 124 19.56 12.09 26.63
CA TYR A 124 19.69 12.29 28.09
C TYR A 124 18.37 12.68 28.78
N SER A 125 17.49 13.42 28.09
CA SER A 125 16.18 13.85 28.61
C SER A 125 15.18 12.71 28.80
N LEU A 126 15.31 11.63 28.04
CA LEU A 126 14.39 10.48 28.05
C LEU A 126 15.07 9.18 28.51
N MET A 127 16.36 9.24 28.85
CA MET A 127 17.20 8.08 29.19
C MET A 127 17.05 6.91 28.21
N HIS A 128 17.00 7.21 26.91
CA HIS A 128 16.78 6.25 25.83
C HIS A 128 17.68 6.54 24.63
N VAL A 129 17.92 5.55 23.76
CA VAL A 129 18.67 5.74 22.51
C VAL A 129 17.74 5.74 21.32
N GLU A 130 17.72 6.85 20.60
CA GLU A 130 16.90 7.01 19.40
C GLU A 130 17.75 7.04 18.14
N CYS A 131 17.11 6.63 17.05
CA CYS A 131 17.65 6.70 15.70
C CYS A 131 17.40 8.11 15.15
N ILE A 132 18.35 9.02 15.35
CA ILE A 132 18.20 10.44 15.04
C ILE A 132 18.81 10.82 13.68
N ILE A 133 18.33 11.93 13.13
CA ILE A 133 18.83 12.52 11.88
C ILE A 133 19.69 13.70 12.27
N ASP A 134 20.92 13.73 11.77
CA ASP A 134 21.79 14.87 12.06
C ASP A 134 21.43 16.08 11.18
N GLU A 135 21.13 15.91 9.88
CA GLU A 135 20.92 17.07 9.00
C GLU A 135 19.90 16.83 7.87
N CYS A 136 19.10 17.86 7.55
CA CYS A 136 18.22 17.89 6.39
C CYS A 136 19.00 18.22 5.12
N LYS A 137 18.54 17.72 3.96
CA LYS A 137 19.09 18.11 2.65
C LYS A 137 19.00 19.62 2.48
N ALA A 138 20.12 20.21 2.04
CA ALA A 138 20.21 21.61 1.65
C ALA A 138 19.01 21.98 0.78
N GLU A 139 18.48 23.18 0.99
CA GLU A 139 17.35 23.67 0.21
C GLU A 139 17.70 23.57 -1.27
N THR A 140 16.75 23.11 -2.10
CA THR A 140 16.89 22.85 -3.56
C THR A 140 17.57 21.53 -3.99
N PHE A 141 18.02 20.67 -3.07
CA PHE A 141 18.52 19.35 -3.46
C PHE A 141 17.41 18.50 -4.12
N SER A 142 17.75 17.75 -5.17
CA SER A 142 16.79 16.91 -5.90
C SER A 142 16.36 15.70 -5.06
N CYS A 143 15.05 15.46 -4.96
CA CYS A 143 14.46 14.32 -4.25
C CYS A 143 13.56 13.48 -5.15
N CYS A 144 12.80 12.55 -4.56
CA CYS A 144 11.91 11.63 -5.28
C CYS A 144 11.10 12.37 -6.36
N CYS A 145 10.99 11.75 -7.55
CA CYS A 145 10.25 12.28 -8.69
C CYS A 145 10.71 13.68 -9.15
N SER A 146 12.02 13.94 -9.16
CA SER A 146 12.60 15.22 -9.58
C SER A 146 12.11 16.43 -8.75
N GLY A 147 11.55 16.18 -7.56
CA GLY A 147 11.17 17.22 -6.61
C GLY A 147 12.37 17.95 -6.02
N GLN A 148 12.11 18.93 -5.17
CA GLN A 148 13.15 19.65 -4.44
C GLN A 148 12.90 19.66 -2.94
N CYS A 149 13.98 19.50 -2.18
CA CYS A 149 13.94 19.59 -0.74
C CYS A 149 13.67 21.01 -0.25
N ARG A 150 12.66 21.16 0.60
CA ARG A 150 12.35 22.41 1.31
C ARG A 150 11.93 22.09 2.74
N ASN A 151 12.65 22.65 3.72
CA ASN A 151 12.39 22.44 5.14
C ASN A 151 12.21 20.95 5.54
N GLY A 152 13.10 20.07 5.06
CA GLY A 152 13.06 18.63 5.37
C GLY A 152 11.95 17.81 4.69
N THR A 153 11.13 18.43 3.83
CA THR A 153 10.09 17.77 3.03
C THR A 153 10.46 17.81 1.54
N CYS A 154 10.24 16.69 0.84
CA CYS A 154 10.36 16.68 -0.62
C CYS A 154 9.15 17.37 -1.23
N MET A 155 9.35 18.58 -1.76
CA MET A 155 8.31 19.31 -2.51
C MET A 155 8.24 18.74 -3.92
N PRO A 156 7.06 18.43 -4.46
CA PRO A 156 6.96 17.91 -5.81
C PRO A 156 7.42 18.93 -6.86
N PHE A 157 7.74 18.43 -8.06
CA PHE A 157 8.45 19.18 -9.10
C PHE A 157 7.81 20.55 -9.42
N CYS A 158 6.49 20.61 -9.64
CA CYS A 158 5.80 21.85 -10.03
C CYS A 158 5.75 22.85 -8.86
N GLU A 159 5.47 22.36 -7.65
CA GLU A 159 5.31 23.14 -6.43
C GLU A 159 6.63 23.81 -6.02
N SER A 160 7.76 23.12 -6.23
CA SER A 160 9.09 23.72 -6.04
C SER A 160 9.33 24.96 -6.91
N ARG A 161 8.63 25.08 -8.04
CA ARG A 161 8.71 26.18 -9.01
C ARG A 161 7.52 27.15 -8.93
N GLY A 162 6.71 27.06 -7.87
CA GLY A 162 5.53 27.91 -7.67
C GLY A 162 4.34 27.59 -8.60
N LEU A 163 4.33 26.42 -9.22
CA LEU A 163 3.24 25.90 -10.04
C LEU A 163 2.50 24.79 -9.29
N GLN A 164 1.38 24.32 -9.84
CA GLN A 164 0.61 23.21 -9.29
C GLN A 164 0.75 21.96 -10.18
N SER A 165 1.03 20.81 -9.57
CA SER A 165 1.05 19.51 -10.24
C SER A 165 -0.34 19.16 -10.79
N CYS A 166 -0.39 18.64 -12.02
CA CYS A 166 -1.63 18.30 -12.69
C CYS A 166 -1.43 17.17 -13.71
N LEU A 167 -2.52 16.65 -14.27
CA LEU A 167 -2.49 15.61 -15.28
C LEU A 167 -2.80 16.17 -16.68
N CYS A 168 -1.89 15.98 -17.63
CA CYS A 168 -2.13 16.35 -19.03
C CYS A 168 -3.27 15.53 -19.65
N GLN A 169 -4.11 16.19 -20.45
CA GLN A 169 -5.32 15.59 -21.02
C GLN A 169 -5.04 14.64 -22.20
N ASN A 170 -3.92 14.82 -22.90
CA ASN A 170 -3.54 13.99 -24.03
C ASN A 170 -2.83 12.71 -23.54
N VAL A 171 -3.19 11.55 -24.10
CA VAL A 171 -2.61 10.25 -23.71
C VAL A 171 -1.09 10.23 -23.88
N SER A 172 -0.59 10.79 -25.00
CA SER A 172 0.83 10.84 -25.34
C SER A 172 1.65 11.71 -24.38
N GLU A 173 1.02 12.72 -23.77
CA GLU A 173 1.65 13.68 -22.87
C GLU A 173 1.36 13.38 -21.40
N SER A 174 0.47 12.43 -21.12
CA SER A 174 -0.02 12.13 -19.77
C SER A 174 1.06 11.57 -18.84
N CYS A 175 2.18 11.11 -19.42
CA CYS A 175 3.38 10.66 -18.70
C CYS A 175 4.50 11.70 -18.67
N ASN A 176 4.25 12.90 -19.20
CA ASN A 176 5.13 14.03 -19.03
C ASN A 176 4.89 14.65 -17.64
N VAL A 177 5.88 15.39 -17.15
CA VAL A 177 5.72 16.24 -15.97
C VAL A 177 4.84 17.41 -16.37
N CYS A 178 3.61 17.48 -15.84
CA CYS A 178 2.64 18.50 -16.22
C CYS A 178 2.36 19.45 -15.06
N CYS A 179 2.43 20.75 -15.35
CA CYS A 179 2.23 21.81 -14.36
C CYS A 179 1.15 22.79 -14.82
N MET A 180 0.49 23.41 -13.85
CA MET A 180 -0.54 24.43 -14.04
C MET A 180 -0.18 25.69 -13.26
N ASN A 181 -0.42 26.86 -13.85
CA ASN A 181 -0.17 28.14 -13.19
C ASN A 181 -1.33 28.49 -12.24
N MET A 182 -1.04 28.61 -10.94
CA MET A 182 -2.04 28.92 -9.91
C MET A 182 -2.65 30.33 -10.03
N SER A 183 -1.98 31.27 -10.70
CA SER A 183 -2.49 32.64 -10.91
C SER A 183 -3.68 32.70 -11.87
N HIS A 184 -3.90 31.64 -12.65
CA HIS A 184 -5.06 31.49 -13.51
C HIS A 184 -5.81 30.21 -13.13
N PRO A 185 -6.94 30.30 -12.42
CA PRO A 185 -7.75 29.13 -12.04
C PRO A 185 -8.30 28.33 -13.24
N GLN A 186 -8.31 28.94 -14.43
CA GLN A 186 -8.60 28.29 -15.72
C GLN A 186 -7.34 27.95 -16.52
N GLY A 187 -6.16 28.03 -15.91
CA GLY A 187 -4.90 27.64 -16.51
C GLY A 187 -5.01 26.20 -16.96
N MET A 188 -4.68 25.93 -18.22
CA MET A 188 -4.69 24.55 -18.71
C MET A 188 -3.46 23.82 -18.19
N CYS A 189 -3.65 22.59 -17.73
CA CYS A 189 -2.56 21.69 -17.43
C CYS A 189 -1.78 21.39 -18.71
N LYS A 190 -0.48 21.69 -18.73
CA LYS A 190 0.39 21.48 -19.89
C LYS A 190 1.70 20.82 -19.48
N PRO A 191 2.38 20.12 -20.40
CA PRO A 191 3.73 19.62 -20.16
C PRO A 191 4.66 20.77 -19.76
N TYR A 192 5.46 20.57 -18.73
CA TYR A 192 6.47 21.52 -18.33
C TYR A 192 7.62 21.51 -19.35
N GLN A 193 7.99 22.69 -19.84
CA GLN A 193 9.06 22.87 -20.81
C GLN A 193 10.12 23.80 -20.21
N GLU A 194 11.31 23.28 -19.91
CA GLU A 194 12.47 24.11 -19.52
C GLU A 194 13.08 24.83 -20.73
N THR A 195 13.04 24.17 -21.90
CA THR A 195 13.44 24.71 -23.21
C THR A 195 12.46 24.21 -24.29
N PRO A 196 12.35 24.87 -25.46
CA PRO A 196 11.38 24.52 -26.49
C PRO A 196 11.49 23.10 -27.07
N GLN A 197 12.61 22.39 -26.84
CA GLN A 197 12.87 21.06 -27.38
C GLN A 197 12.96 19.94 -26.34
N ALA A 198 12.81 20.22 -25.03
CA ALA A 198 12.98 19.21 -23.98
C ALA A 198 11.65 18.84 -23.32
N GLU A 199 11.09 17.68 -23.69
CA GLU A 199 9.98 17.06 -22.97
C GLU A 199 10.49 16.36 -21.71
N LEU A 200 10.12 16.85 -20.53
CA LEU A 200 10.43 16.18 -19.27
C LEU A 200 9.40 15.08 -18.99
N LYS A 201 9.87 13.83 -18.97
CA LYS A 201 9.05 12.63 -18.66
C LYS A 201 9.36 12.12 -17.26
N TRP A 202 8.37 11.49 -16.63
CA TRP A 202 8.61 10.77 -15.39
C TRP A 202 9.60 9.63 -15.63
N GLN A 203 10.67 9.58 -14.84
CA GLN A 203 11.71 8.55 -14.96
C GLN A 203 11.31 7.22 -14.32
N GLN A 204 10.23 7.21 -13.53
CA GLN A 204 9.73 6.04 -12.79
C GLN A 204 8.43 5.53 -13.40
N ALA A 205 8.32 4.21 -13.52
CA ALA A 205 7.06 3.56 -13.86
C ALA A 205 6.06 3.66 -12.69
N GLY A 206 4.77 3.55 -13.00
CA GLY A 206 3.70 3.54 -12.00
C GLY A 206 3.15 4.92 -11.61
N LYS A 207 3.58 6.00 -12.27
CA LYS A 207 2.88 7.29 -12.17
C LYS A 207 1.50 7.20 -12.85
N PRO A 208 0.44 7.74 -12.23
CA PRO A 208 -0.89 7.69 -12.82
C PRO A 208 -0.96 8.57 -14.07
N CYS A 209 -1.64 8.07 -15.10
CA CYS A 209 -1.91 8.78 -16.34
C CYS A 209 -3.42 8.67 -16.71
N ILE A 210 -3.89 9.39 -17.74
CA ILE A 210 -5.34 9.56 -17.98
C ILE A 210 -6.12 8.25 -18.18
N GLN A 211 -5.45 7.18 -18.60
CA GLN A 211 -6.08 5.89 -18.86
C GLN A 211 -5.47 4.73 -18.06
N GLY A 212 -4.50 4.99 -17.16
CA GLY A 212 -3.85 3.96 -16.35
C GLY A 212 -2.53 4.43 -15.75
N TYR A 213 -1.42 3.79 -16.12
CA TYR A 213 -0.10 4.06 -15.55
C TYR A 213 0.99 4.22 -16.60
N CYS A 214 1.98 5.04 -16.28
CA CYS A 214 3.17 5.20 -17.09
C CYS A 214 4.10 3.99 -16.93
N ASN A 215 4.51 3.39 -18.04
CA ASN A 215 5.56 2.39 -18.07
C ASN A 215 6.96 3.05 -18.01
N MET A 216 8.04 2.26 -18.01
CA MET A 216 9.42 2.78 -17.99
C MET A 216 9.80 3.58 -19.25
N GLU A 217 9.09 3.39 -20.37
CA GLU A 217 9.28 4.15 -21.61
C GLU A 217 8.54 5.49 -21.61
N GLY A 218 7.79 5.81 -20.54
CA GLY A 218 6.96 7.01 -20.45
C GLY A 218 5.71 6.94 -21.33
N LYS A 219 5.18 5.74 -21.62
CA LYS A 219 3.90 5.55 -22.31
C LYS A 219 2.80 5.23 -21.31
N CYS A 220 1.63 5.83 -21.54
CA CYS A 220 0.45 5.64 -20.70
C CYS A 220 -0.29 4.36 -21.09
N GLU A 221 -0.12 3.29 -20.31
CA GLU A 221 -0.77 2.01 -20.55
C GLU A 221 -2.12 1.94 -19.83
N LYS A 222 -3.10 1.36 -20.51
CA LYS A 222 -4.43 1.14 -19.92
C LYS A 222 -4.34 0.06 -18.87
N GLN A 223 -4.93 0.33 -17.70
CA GLN A 223 -5.20 -0.74 -16.76
C GLN A 223 -6.38 -1.55 -17.32
N ALA A 224 -6.13 -2.76 -17.80
CA ALA A 224 -7.21 -3.72 -18.00
C ALA A 224 -7.87 -3.90 -16.62
N GLN A 225 -9.16 -3.56 -16.51
CA GLN A 225 -9.86 -3.67 -15.25
C GLN A 225 -9.73 -5.11 -14.73
N ASP A 226 -9.39 -5.23 -13.45
CA ASP A 226 -9.24 -6.49 -12.69
C ASP A 226 -10.48 -7.41 -12.78
N LEU A 227 -11.61 -6.88 -13.27
CA LEU A 227 -12.79 -7.65 -13.67
C LEU A 227 -12.50 -8.71 -14.74
N VAL A 228 -11.68 -8.39 -15.76
CA VAL A 228 -11.37 -9.34 -16.83
C VAL A 228 -10.47 -10.45 -16.32
N ASN A 229 -9.47 -10.14 -15.49
CA ASN A 229 -8.62 -11.15 -14.86
C ASN A 229 -9.42 -12.02 -13.88
N ARG A 230 -10.29 -11.44 -13.03
CA ARG A 230 -11.20 -12.24 -12.18
C ARG A 230 -12.16 -13.11 -12.99
N PHE A 231 -12.67 -12.64 -14.13
CA PHE A 231 -13.49 -13.47 -15.00
C PHE A 231 -12.69 -14.60 -15.66
N TRP A 232 -11.46 -14.34 -16.11
CA TRP A 232 -10.62 -15.38 -16.70
C TRP A 232 -10.11 -16.39 -15.68
N ASP A 233 -9.83 -16.00 -14.43
CA ASP A 233 -9.50 -16.93 -13.35
C ASP A 233 -10.66 -17.89 -13.06
N ILE A 234 -11.90 -17.38 -13.09
CA ILE A 234 -13.12 -18.21 -12.97
C ILE A 234 -13.24 -19.16 -14.16
N ILE A 235 -13.01 -18.69 -15.39
CA ILE A 235 -13.10 -19.51 -16.60
C ILE A 235 -11.98 -20.56 -16.66
N GLN A 236 -10.75 -20.22 -16.27
CA GLN A 236 -9.62 -21.15 -16.21
C GLN A 236 -9.79 -22.21 -15.12
N TRP A 237 -10.48 -21.90 -14.02
CA TRP A 237 -10.90 -22.91 -13.04
C TRP A 237 -11.88 -23.93 -13.65
N ILE A 238 -12.71 -23.49 -14.61
CA ILE A 238 -13.61 -24.31 -15.44
C ILE A 238 -12.82 -24.86 -16.65
N SER A 239 -11.59 -25.35 -16.43
CA SER A 239 -10.82 -26.03 -17.47
C SER A 239 -11.48 -27.38 -17.79
N PRO A 240 -11.64 -27.77 -19.07
CA PRO A 240 -12.23 -29.05 -19.46
C PRO A 240 -11.57 -30.24 -18.77
N ASP A 241 -10.26 -30.18 -18.54
CA ASP A 241 -9.47 -31.23 -17.90
C ASP A 241 -9.85 -31.43 -16.42
N LYS A 242 -10.04 -30.34 -15.66
CA LYS A 242 -10.48 -30.41 -14.25
C LYS A 242 -11.93 -30.86 -14.12
N ILE A 243 -12.78 -30.45 -15.06
CA ILE A 243 -14.16 -30.93 -15.12
C ILE A 243 -14.19 -32.43 -15.43
N ALA A 244 -13.40 -32.88 -16.40
CA ALA A 244 -13.29 -34.29 -16.77
C ALA A 244 -12.77 -35.14 -15.61
N GLU A 245 -11.76 -34.66 -14.88
CA GLU A 245 -11.24 -35.33 -13.69
C GLU A 245 -12.27 -35.39 -12.55
N THR A 246 -13.01 -34.29 -12.31
CA THR A 246 -14.07 -34.23 -11.30
C THR A 246 -15.28 -35.11 -11.66
N MET A 247 -15.64 -35.16 -12.95
CA MET A 247 -16.68 -36.04 -13.49
C MET A 247 -16.27 -37.51 -13.42
N ALA A 248 -15.00 -37.82 -13.67
CA ALA A 248 -14.46 -39.17 -13.55
C ALA A 248 -14.42 -39.63 -12.08
N ALA A 249 -13.99 -38.76 -11.16
CA ALA A 249 -13.95 -39.04 -9.73
C ALA A 249 -15.35 -39.23 -9.10
N ASN A 250 -16.39 -38.63 -9.68
CA ASN A 250 -17.76 -38.66 -9.17
C ASN A 250 -18.78 -39.18 -10.20
N ILE A 251 -18.41 -40.24 -10.92
CA ILE A 251 -19.17 -40.73 -12.08
C ILE A 251 -20.65 -41.01 -11.80
N VAL A 252 -20.99 -41.52 -10.62
CA VAL A 252 -22.39 -41.80 -10.24
C VAL A 252 -23.21 -40.51 -10.12
N GLY A 253 -22.66 -39.48 -9.46
CA GLY A 253 -23.31 -38.18 -9.32
C GLY A 253 -23.46 -37.47 -10.66
N THR A 254 -22.44 -37.55 -11.52
CA THR A 254 -22.48 -36.98 -12.87
C THR A 254 -23.55 -37.64 -13.74
N VAL A 255 -23.66 -38.97 -13.72
CA VAL A 255 -24.70 -39.70 -14.47
C VAL A 255 -26.10 -39.34 -13.97
N LEU A 256 -26.29 -39.21 -12.65
CA LEU A 256 -27.58 -38.80 -12.08
C LEU A 256 -27.96 -37.39 -12.54
N ILE A 257 -27.05 -36.42 -12.47
CA ILE A 257 -27.32 -35.03 -12.89
C ILE A 257 -27.62 -34.95 -14.39
N LEU A 258 -26.82 -35.58 -15.24
CA LEU A 258 -27.05 -35.59 -16.69
C LEU A 258 -28.35 -36.29 -17.06
N SER A 259 -28.71 -37.37 -16.36
CA SER A 259 -29.98 -38.06 -16.56
C SER A 259 -31.15 -37.14 -16.18
N LEU A 260 -31.10 -36.45 -15.05
CA LEU A 260 -32.17 -35.53 -14.63
C LEU A 260 -32.31 -34.36 -15.60
N MET A 261 -31.19 -33.81 -16.08
CA MET A 261 -31.19 -32.75 -17.09
C MET A 261 -31.82 -33.16 -18.41
N PHE A 262 -31.76 -34.44 -18.78
CA PHE A 262 -32.38 -34.94 -20.01
C PHE A 262 -33.83 -35.36 -19.79
N TRP A 263 -34.09 -36.17 -18.76
CA TRP A 263 -35.39 -36.80 -18.55
C TRP A 263 -36.44 -35.87 -17.95
N VAL A 264 -36.06 -34.87 -17.15
CA VAL A 264 -37.04 -33.91 -16.59
C VAL A 264 -37.64 -33.03 -17.70
N PRO A 265 -36.86 -32.42 -18.61
CA PRO A 265 -37.43 -31.67 -19.74
C PRO A 265 -38.23 -32.55 -20.70
N CYS A 266 -37.73 -33.75 -21.03
CA CYS A 266 -38.47 -34.70 -21.88
C CYS A 266 -39.80 -35.12 -21.22
N GLY A 267 -39.82 -35.38 -19.92
CA GLY A 267 -41.03 -35.69 -19.17
C GLY A 267 -42.03 -34.54 -19.17
N CYS A 268 -41.55 -33.30 -18.99
CA CYS A 268 -42.39 -32.10 -19.11
C CYS A 268 -42.96 -31.94 -20.53
N LEU A 269 -42.16 -32.17 -21.58
CA LEU A 269 -42.61 -32.10 -22.97
C LEU A 269 -43.68 -33.16 -23.29
N VAL A 270 -43.46 -34.42 -22.88
CA VAL A 270 -44.45 -35.49 -23.06
C VAL A 270 -45.73 -35.18 -22.30
N HIS A 271 -45.63 -34.70 -21.06
CA HIS A 271 -46.79 -34.30 -20.28
C HIS A 271 -47.59 -33.17 -20.96
N VAL A 272 -46.92 -32.18 -21.56
CA VAL A 272 -47.59 -31.10 -22.31
C VAL A 272 -48.31 -31.64 -23.56
N VAL A 273 -47.67 -32.55 -24.30
CA VAL A 273 -48.24 -33.16 -25.52
C VAL A 273 -49.43 -34.07 -25.20
N VAL A 274 -49.35 -34.87 -24.14
CA VAL A 274 -50.45 -35.77 -23.73
C VAL A 274 -51.66 -34.99 -23.22
N ARG A 275 -51.46 -33.82 -22.62
CA ARG A 275 -52.56 -32.96 -22.13
C ARG A 275 -53.26 -32.14 -23.22
N THR A 276 -52.70 -32.11 -24.44
CA THR A 276 -53.22 -31.33 -25.57
C THR A 276 -53.93 -32.17 -26.65
N GLN A 277 -54.02 -33.50 -26.46
CA GLN A 277 -55.00 -34.38 -27.15
C GLN A 277 -56.20 -34.66 -26.24
#